data_AF-G7WBE8-F1
#
_entry.id   AF-G7WBE8-F1
#
_cell.length_a   1.000
_cell.length_b   1.000
_cell.length_c   1.000
_cell.angle_alpha   90.00
_cell.angle_beta   90.00
_cell.angle_gamma   90.00
#
_symmetry.space_group_name_H-M   'P 1'
#
loop_
_entity.id
_entity.type
_entity.pdbx_description
1 polymer ?
#
loop_
_entity_poly.entity_id
_entity_poly.type
_entity_poly.pdbx_seq_one_letter_code
_entity_poly.pdbx_strand_id
1 'polypeptide(L)'
;MAKIKDRITLGIISSLIATVPATIMDLFANKTGLSDYYYNHASTLFIKRSKSNTLRGKIVSALVNNITNCTTGVATSYVLSATGRDKPILKGIGVYALSWLSLNGLLYKEVLDTKARRAHTPIFSFFIHTVAGSICGYCVSKMGDDSLFPDSKINSKTKLPLVGSNSCNKATADIPSLDVKTN
;
A
#
# COMPACT_ATOMS: atom_id res chain seq x y z
N MET A 1 -8.31 -17.73 -16.60
CA MET A 1 -8.45 -17.77 -15.12
C MET A 1 -9.59 -16.86 -14.72
N ALA A 2 -10.51 -17.32 -13.88
CA ALA A 2 -11.54 -16.48 -13.30
C ALA A 2 -10.88 -15.35 -12.48
N LYS A 3 -11.28 -14.10 -12.75
CA LYS A 3 -10.81 -12.92 -12.03
C LYS A 3 -11.66 -12.66 -10.79
N ILE A 4 -11.07 -12.07 -9.75
CA ILE A 4 -11.77 -11.76 -8.50
C ILE A 4 -12.41 -10.38 -8.62
N LYS A 5 -13.72 -10.30 -8.39
CA LYS A 5 -14.52 -9.06 -8.46
C LYS A 5 -14.75 -8.39 -7.11
N ASP A 6 -14.49 -9.08 -6.01
CA ASP A 6 -14.60 -8.49 -4.67
C ASP A 6 -13.24 -7.97 -4.20
N ARG A 7 -13.19 -6.71 -3.78
CA ARG A 7 -11.94 -6.03 -3.37
C ARG A 7 -11.38 -6.62 -2.09
N ILE A 8 -12.25 -7.01 -1.17
CA ILE A 8 -11.86 -7.55 0.14
C ILE A 8 -11.19 -8.91 -0.06
N THR A 9 -11.88 -9.82 -0.75
CA THR A 9 -11.39 -11.16 -1.09
C THR A 9 -10.10 -11.09 -1.90
N LEU A 10 -10.04 -10.20 -2.89
CA LEU A 10 -8.84 -9.97 -3.70
C LEU A 10 -7.65 -9.54 -2.83
N GLY A 11 -7.87 -8.58 -1.93
CA GLY A 11 -6.83 -8.07 -1.03
C GLY A 11 -6.33 -9.12 -0.05
N ILE A 12 -7.24 -9.89 0.56
CA ILE A 12 -6.91 -10.99 1.47
C ILE A 12 -6.06 -12.03 0.76
N ILE A 13 -6.53 -12.58 -0.37
CA ILE A 13 -5.81 -13.64 -1.08
C ILE A 13 -4.45 -13.13 -1.59
N SER A 14 -4.40 -11.92 -2.15
CA SER A 14 -3.15 -11.32 -2.64
C SER A 14 -2.14 -11.11 -1.51
N SER A 15 -2.60 -10.68 -0.33
CA SER A 15 -1.72 -10.55 0.82
C SER A 15 -1.25 -11.89 1.33
N LEU A 16 -2.09 -12.92 1.43
CA LEU A 16 -1.67 -14.24 1.91
C LEU A 16 -0.56 -14.82 1.04
N ILE A 17 -0.66 -14.65 -0.28
CA ILE A 17 0.41 -15.02 -1.23
C ILE A 17 1.69 -14.22 -0.96
N ALA A 18 1.57 -12.90 -0.78
CA ALA A 18 2.71 -12.02 -0.51
C ALA A 18 3.40 -12.30 0.84
N THR A 19 2.67 -12.83 1.83
CA THR A 19 3.20 -13.15 3.17
C THR A 19 4.14 -14.36 3.15
N VAL A 20 4.02 -15.28 2.18
CA VAL A 20 4.89 -16.46 2.09
C VAL A 20 6.38 -16.10 1.95
N PRO A 21 6.81 -15.35 0.92
CA PRO A 21 8.21 -14.95 0.78
C PRO A 21 8.65 -14.04 1.92
N ALA A 22 7.78 -13.15 2.41
CA ALA A 22 8.08 -12.28 3.54
C ALA A 22 8.40 -13.08 4.81
N THR A 23 7.64 -14.14 5.08
CA THR A 23 7.88 -15.05 6.22
C THR A 23 9.19 -15.80 6.07
N ILE A 24 9.52 -16.26 4.85
CA ILE A 24 10.81 -16.93 4.59
C ILE A 24 11.98 -15.96 4.86
N MET A 25 11.88 -14.71 4.40
CA MET A 25 12.89 -13.69 4.65
C MET A 25 13.03 -13.36 6.14
N ASP A 26 11.93 -13.29 6.88
CA ASP A 26 11.94 -13.01 8.32
C ASP A 26 12.61 -14.16 9.10
N LEU A 27 12.26 -15.42 8.77
CA LEU A 27 12.90 -16.60 9.35
C LEU A 27 14.40 -16.64 9.06
N PHE A 28 14.80 -16.30 7.83
CA PHE A 28 16.21 -16.21 7.45
C PHE A 28 16.95 -15.12 8.22
N ALA A 29 16.35 -13.93 8.34
CA ALA A 29 16.94 -12.81 9.06
C ALA A 29 17.11 -13.08 10.56
N ASN A 30 16.13 -13.76 11.15
CA ASN A 30 16.21 -14.19 12.55
C ASN A 30 17.33 -15.23 12.72
N LYS A 31 17.38 -16.25 11.85
CA LYS A 31 18.40 -17.31 11.91
C LYS A 31 19.83 -16.80 11.71
N THR A 32 20.02 -15.77 10.89
CA THR A 32 21.33 -15.15 10.61
C THR A 32 21.69 -14.03 11.57
N GLY A 33 20.80 -13.66 12.52
CA GLY A 33 21.02 -12.57 13.45
C GLY A 33 20.95 -11.16 12.83
N LEU A 34 20.42 -11.04 11.61
CA LEU A 34 20.13 -9.75 10.96
C LEU A 34 18.89 -9.07 11.58
N SER A 35 18.06 -9.83 12.28
CA SER A 35 16.89 -9.29 12.99
C SER A 35 16.87 -9.80 14.43
N ASP A 36 16.84 -8.88 15.38
CA ASP A 36 16.55 -9.18 16.78
C ASP A 36 15.02 -9.19 17.05
N TYR A 37 14.18 -8.91 16.03
CA TYR A 37 12.75 -9.13 16.13
C TYR A 37 12.44 -10.62 16.01
N TYR A 38 11.83 -11.16 17.06
CA TYR A 38 11.20 -12.47 16.96
C TYR A 38 9.88 -12.32 16.21
N TYR A 39 9.58 -13.27 15.32
CA TYR A 39 8.28 -13.40 14.66
C TYR A 39 7.07 -13.33 15.63
N ASN A 40 7.32 -13.59 16.91
CA ASN A 40 6.34 -13.60 18.00
C ASN A 40 6.03 -12.21 18.59
N HIS A 41 6.64 -11.15 18.06
CA HIS A 41 6.55 -9.80 18.63
C HIS A 41 5.11 -9.26 18.64
N ALA A 42 4.31 -9.59 17.63
CA ALA A 42 2.93 -9.12 17.53
C ALA A 42 2.02 -9.63 18.66
N SER A 43 2.32 -10.79 19.24
CA SER A 43 1.58 -11.29 20.40
C SER A 43 1.73 -10.41 21.64
N THR A 44 2.79 -9.61 21.75
CA THR A 44 3.03 -8.75 22.91
C THR A 44 1.98 -7.65 23.09
N LEU A 45 1.19 -7.38 22.05
CA LEU A 45 0.02 -6.51 22.11
C LEU A 45 -1.12 -7.08 22.98
N PHE A 46 -1.23 -8.41 23.09
CA PHE A 46 -2.34 -9.09 23.76
C PHE A 46 -1.91 -9.94 24.95
N ILE A 47 -0.65 -10.37 25.00
CA ILE A 47 -0.10 -11.21 26.06
C ILE A 47 1.23 -10.67 26.58
N LYS A 48 1.56 -10.98 27.84
CA LYS A 48 2.84 -10.58 28.44
C LYS A 48 4.03 -11.06 27.60
N ARG A 49 5.07 -10.24 27.48
CA ARG A 49 6.31 -10.54 26.73
C ARG A 49 6.98 -11.85 27.16
N SER A 50 6.90 -12.23 28.44
CA SER A 50 7.44 -13.50 28.94
C SER A 50 6.71 -14.74 28.40
N LYS A 51 5.50 -14.57 27.83
CA LYS A 51 4.68 -15.64 27.26
C LYS A 51 4.63 -15.64 25.73
N SER A 52 5.17 -14.62 25.05
CA SER A 52 5.17 -14.52 23.59
C SER A 52 5.92 -15.65 22.90
N ASN A 53 6.97 -16.18 23.54
CA ASN A 53 7.77 -17.29 23.00
C ASN A 53 7.17 -18.68 23.23
N THR A 54 6.06 -18.80 23.97
CA THR A 54 5.35 -20.08 24.14
C THR A 54 4.61 -20.46 22.85
N LEU A 55 4.29 -21.75 22.64
CA LEU A 55 3.53 -22.19 21.47
C LEU A 55 2.21 -21.41 21.29
N ARG A 56 1.51 -21.14 22.41
CA ARG A 56 0.28 -20.33 22.40
C ARG A 56 0.56 -18.88 21.97
N GLY A 57 1.64 -18.28 22.45
CA GLY A 57 2.08 -16.95 22.04
C GLY A 57 2.45 -16.87 20.55
N LYS A 58 3.11 -17.91 20.02
CA LYS A 58 3.40 -18.04 18.59
C LYS A 58 2.13 -18.06 17.73
N ILE A 59 1.11 -18.83 18.15
CA ILE A 59 -0.19 -18.89 17.46
C ILE A 59 -0.86 -17.52 17.46
N VAL A 60 -0.91 -16.84 18.61
CA VAL A 60 -1.47 -15.48 18.71
C VAL A 60 -0.72 -14.52 17.80
N SER A 61 0.61 -14.56 17.79
CA SER A 61 1.41 -13.69 16.93
C SER A 61 1.14 -13.94 15.45
N ALA A 62 1.07 -15.22 15.04
CA ALA A 62 0.73 -15.60 13.68
C ALA A 62 -0.65 -15.06 13.27
N LEU A 63 -1.64 -15.15 14.16
CA LEU A 63 -2.98 -14.62 13.90
C LEU A 63 -2.97 -13.10 13.71
N VAL A 64 -2.33 -12.37 14.62
CA VAL A 64 -2.25 -10.90 14.55
C VAL A 64 -1.50 -10.44 13.30
N ASN A 65 -0.40 -11.11 12.95
CA ASN A 65 0.34 -10.84 11.71
C ASN A 65 -0.52 -11.09 10.47
N ASN A 66 -1.28 -12.20 10.42
CA ASN A 66 -2.16 -12.48 9.28
C ASN A 66 -3.28 -11.46 9.16
N ILE A 67 -3.93 -11.07 10.27
CA ILE A 67 -4.97 -10.03 10.25
C ILE A 67 -4.39 -8.72 9.73
N THR A 68 -3.25 -8.29 10.25
CA THR A 68 -2.55 -7.07 9.83
C THR A 68 -2.21 -7.09 8.33
N ASN A 69 -1.67 -8.21 7.85
CA ASN A 69 -1.34 -8.40 6.44
C ASN A 69 -2.60 -8.35 5.57
N CYS A 70 -3.66 -9.09 5.94
CA CYS A 70 -4.95 -9.06 5.24
C CYS A 70 -5.54 -7.64 5.17
N THR A 71 -5.55 -6.90 6.28
CA THR A 71 -6.02 -5.50 6.31
C THR A 71 -5.20 -4.63 5.35
N THR A 72 -3.87 -4.80 5.35
CA THR A 72 -2.97 -4.05 4.45
C THR A 72 -3.17 -4.45 2.98
N GLY A 73 -3.46 -5.72 2.69
CA GLY A 73 -3.82 -6.20 1.37
C GLY A 73 -5.15 -5.66 0.86
N VAL A 74 -6.15 -5.59 1.73
CA VAL A 74 -7.43 -4.93 1.43
C VAL A 74 -7.21 -3.44 1.16
N ALA A 75 -6.44 -2.75 1.99
CA ALA A 75 -6.08 -1.36 1.70
C ALA A 75 -5.40 -1.21 0.33
N THR A 76 -4.49 -2.13 -0.01
CA THR A 76 -3.82 -2.16 -1.33
C THR A 76 -4.82 -2.34 -2.47
N SER A 77 -5.80 -3.25 -2.34
CA SER A 77 -6.82 -3.45 -3.38
C SER A 77 -7.69 -2.22 -3.57
N TYR A 78 -8.09 -1.54 -2.49
CA TYR A 78 -8.82 -0.27 -2.57
C TYR A 78 -7.99 0.86 -3.18
N VAL A 79 -6.69 0.97 -2.84
CA VAL A 79 -5.81 1.98 -3.43
C VAL A 79 -5.68 1.78 -4.94
N LEU A 80 -5.44 0.56 -5.41
CA LEU A 80 -5.37 0.28 -6.85
C LEU A 80 -6.74 0.47 -7.51
N SER A 81 -7.85 0.08 -6.86
CA SER A 81 -9.19 0.33 -7.37
C SER A 81 -9.56 1.81 -7.47
N ALA A 82 -9.02 2.67 -6.60
CA ALA A 82 -9.30 4.10 -6.62
C ALA A 82 -8.39 4.84 -7.61
N THR A 83 -7.13 4.41 -7.74
CA THR A 83 -6.09 5.17 -8.45
C THR A 83 -5.64 4.53 -9.76
N GLY A 84 -6.09 3.33 -10.08
CA GLY A 84 -5.63 2.56 -11.25
C GLY A 84 -4.50 1.58 -10.94
N ARG A 85 -4.21 0.71 -11.92
CA ARG A 85 -3.12 -0.28 -11.87
C ARG A 85 -1.82 0.25 -12.46
N ASP A 86 -1.69 1.54 -12.71
CA ASP A 86 -0.37 2.11 -13.01
C ASP A 86 0.55 1.89 -11.81
N LYS A 87 1.78 1.43 -12.09
CA LYS A 87 2.82 1.16 -11.09
C LYS A 87 2.30 0.39 -9.85
N PRO A 88 1.68 -0.79 -10.05
CA PRO A 88 0.97 -1.48 -8.97
C PRO A 88 1.94 -1.94 -7.87
N ILE A 89 3.17 -2.28 -8.25
CA ILE A 89 4.28 -2.61 -7.34
C ILE A 89 4.59 -1.43 -6.42
N LEU A 90 4.77 -0.22 -6.98
CA LEU A 90 5.11 0.98 -6.20
C LEU A 90 3.98 1.37 -5.24
N LYS A 91 2.73 1.29 -5.70
CA LYS A 91 1.55 1.53 -4.85
C LYS A 91 1.48 0.52 -3.71
N GLY A 92 1.73 -0.76 -3.99
CA GLY A 92 1.80 -1.81 -2.97
C GLY A 92 2.92 -1.57 -1.95
N ILE A 93 4.12 -1.19 -2.39
CA ILE A 93 5.22 -0.76 -1.51
C ILE A 93 4.75 0.38 -0.60
N GLY A 94 4.10 1.41 -1.17
CA GLY A 94 3.62 2.56 -0.41
C GLY A 94 2.64 2.17 0.70
N VAL A 95 1.66 1.33 0.41
CA VAL A 95 0.67 0.87 1.39
C VAL A 95 1.32 0.05 2.51
N TYR A 96 2.22 -0.88 2.17
CA TYR A 96 2.91 -1.69 3.18
C TYR A 96 3.92 -0.89 4.00
N ALA A 97 4.60 0.09 3.39
CA ALA A 97 5.49 1.01 4.08
C ALA A 97 4.72 1.86 5.11
N LEU A 98 3.55 2.38 4.73
CA LEU A 98 2.67 3.13 5.63
C LEU A 98 2.13 2.26 6.76
N SER A 99 1.74 1.02 6.47
CA SER A 99 1.30 0.05 7.48
C SER A 99 2.43 -0.27 8.47
N TRP A 100 3.64 -0.53 7.96
CA TRP A 100 4.83 -0.76 8.78
C TRP A 100 5.17 0.44 9.67
N LEU A 101 5.14 1.65 9.12
CA LEU A 101 5.41 2.89 9.85
C LEU A 101 4.35 3.16 10.92
N SER A 102 3.08 2.89 10.63
CA SER A 102 1.98 3.07 11.58
C SER A 102 2.13 2.13 12.77
N LEU A 103 2.45 0.86 12.51
CA LEU A 103 2.64 -0.13 13.56
C LEU A 103 3.94 0.12 14.33
N ASN A 104 5.08 0.16 13.64
CA ASN A 104 6.40 0.21 14.30
C ASN A 104 6.81 1.61 14.76
N GLY A 105 6.44 2.64 13.99
CA GLY A 105 6.78 4.03 14.29
C GLY A 105 5.87 4.65 15.35
N LEU A 106 4.57 4.39 15.30
CA LEU A 106 3.59 4.99 16.22
C LEU A 106 3.19 4.04 17.35
N LEU A 107 2.74 2.82 17.04
CA LEU A 107 2.16 1.93 18.06
C LEU A 107 3.21 1.24 18.94
N TYR A 108 4.24 0.63 18.37
CA TYR A 108 5.24 -0.10 19.18
C TYR A 108 6.13 0.80 20.02
N LYS A 109 6.41 2.03 19.54
CA LYS A 109 7.24 2.99 20.27
C LYS A 109 6.51 3.55 21.49
N GLU A 110 5.27 3.99 21.32
CA GLU A 110 4.52 4.68 22.38
C GLU A 110 3.83 3.70 23.35
N VAL A 111 3.41 2.51 22.88
CA VAL A 111 2.61 1.58 23.70
C VAL A 111 3.45 0.50 24.37
N LEU A 112 4.54 0.04 23.73
CA LEU A 112 5.24 -1.19 24.16
C LEU A 112 6.70 -0.99 24.62
N ASP A 113 7.29 0.20 24.44
CA ASP A 113 8.72 0.50 24.69
C ASP A 113 9.68 -0.57 24.12
N THR A 114 9.30 -1.19 23.00
CA THR A 114 10.10 -2.24 22.38
C THR A 114 11.08 -1.60 21.42
N LYS A 115 12.22 -1.15 21.95
CA LYS A 115 13.33 -0.67 21.12
C LYS A 115 14.04 -1.85 20.47
N ALA A 116 14.27 -1.76 19.16
CA ALA A 116 15.18 -2.67 18.48
C ALA A 116 16.58 -2.53 19.09
N ARG A 117 17.21 -3.67 19.44
CA ARG A 117 18.56 -3.67 20.02
C ARG A 117 19.63 -3.34 18.99
N ARG A 118 19.37 -3.61 17.70
CA ARG A 118 20.29 -3.37 16.59
C ARG A 118 19.68 -2.40 15.57
N ALA A 119 20.47 -1.45 15.09
CA ALA A 119 20.03 -0.42 14.14
C ALA A 119 19.58 -0.98 12.78
N HIS A 120 20.12 -2.13 12.35
CA HIS A 120 19.77 -2.75 11.07
C HIS A 120 18.47 -3.56 11.11
N THR A 121 17.99 -3.95 12.30
CA THR A 121 16.72 -4.69 12.45
C THR A 121 15.51 -3.94 11.87
N PRO A 122 15.26 -2.66 12.19
CA PRO A 122 14.15 -1.92 11.57
C PRO A 122 14.34 -1.71 10.06
N ILE A 123 15.58 -1.55 9.58
CA ILE A 123 15.88 -1.41 8.15
C ILE A 123 15.52 -2.69 7.39
N PHE A 124 15.93 -3.85 7.91
CA PHE A 124 15.61 -5.14 7.30
C PHE A 124 14.11 -5.45 7.38
N SER A 125 13.48 -5.14 8.52
CA SER A 125 12.03 -5.27 8.68
C SER A 125 11.27 -4.43 7.66
N PHE A 126 11.67 -3.17 7.46
CA PHE A 126 11.12 -2.32 6.42
C PHE A 126 11.29 -2.93 5.02
N PHE A 127 12.48 -3.43 4.71
CA PHE A 127 12.75 -4.08 3.42
C PHE A 127 11.82 -5.29 3.18
N ILE A 128 11.61 -6.16 4.16
CA ILE A 128 10.63 -7.26 4.06
C ILE A 128 9.23 -6.73 3.71
N HIS A 129 8.78 -5.64 4.35
CA HIS A 129 7.48 -5.04 4.05
C HIS A 129 7.41 -4.46 2.64
N THR A 130 8.50 -3.88 2.12
CA THR A 130 8.55 -3.43 0.72
C THR A 130 8.45 -4.59 -0.27
N VAL A 131 9.08 -5.74 0.02
CA VAL A 131 8.96 -6.95 -0.81
C VAL A 131 7.54 -7.49 -0.76
N ALA A 132 6.95 -7.61 0.43
CA ALA A 132 5.55 -8.03 0.60
C ALA A 132 4.59 -7.11 -0.14
N GLY A 133 4.76 -5.79 0.00
CA GLY A 133 3.94 -4.80 -0.70
C GLY A 133 4.09 -4.87 -2.22
N SER A 134 5.31 -5.06 -2.72
CA SER A 134 5.58 -5.25 -4.14
C SER A 134 4.81 -6.43 -4.72
N ILE A 135 4.88 -7.58 -4.04
CA ILE A 135 4.22 -8.82 -4.45
C ILE A 135 2.70 -8.68 -4.32
N CYS A 136 2.20 -8.09 -3.23
CA CYS A 136 0.78 -7.87 -3.02
C CYS A 136 0.20 -6.97 -4.12
N GLY A 137 0.83 -5.82 -4.41
CA GLY A 137 0.40 -4.91 -5.47
C GLY A 137 0.40 -5.61 -6.85
N TYR A 138 1.43 -6.40 -7.14
CA TYR A 138 1.46 -7.22 -8.35
C TYR A 138 0.30 -8.23 -8.41
N CYS A 139 0.08 -9.01 -7.35
CA CYS A 139 -1.01 -9.99 -7.25
C CYS A 139 -2.38 -9.33 -7.42
N VAL A 140 -2.66 -8.22 -6.74
CA VAL A 140 -3.92 -7.47 -6.88
C VAL A 140 -4.13 -7.06 -8.34
N SER A 141 -3.10 -6.51 -8.99
CA SER A 141 -3.21 -6.05 -10.39
C SER A 141 -3.47 -7.19 -11.38
N LYS A 142 -2.94 -8.39 -11.10
CA LYS A 142 -3.03 -9.57 -11.98
C LYS A 142 -4.25 -10.44 -11.72
N MET A 143 -4.72 -10.54 -10.48
CA MET A 143 -5.84 -11.42 -10.10
C MET A 143 -7.19 -10.67 -10.08
N GLY A 144 -7.16 -9.35 -9.90
CA GLY A 144 -8.36 -8.52 -9.90
C GLY A 144 -9.01 -8.42 -11.29
N ASP A 145 -10.34 -8.40 -11.29
CA ASP A 145 -11.16 -8.16 -12.47
C ASP A 145 -11.03 -6.71 -12.96
N ASP A 146 -11.05 -6.49 -14.27
CA ASP A 146 -10.84 -5.18 -14.87
C ASP A 146 -11.93 -4.16 -14.48
N SER A 147 -13.12 -4.64 -14.10
CA SER A 147 -14.20 -3.79 -13.58
C SER A 147 -13.87 -3.12 -12.24
N LEU A 148 -12.86 -3.60 -11.52
CA LEU A 148 -12.44 -3.03 -10.24
C LEU A 148 -11.53 -1.81 -10.38
N PHE A 149 -10.95 -1.58 -11.57
CA PHE A 149 -9.92 -0.58 -11.77
C PHE A 149 -10.34 0.46 -12.82
N PRO A 150 -10.04 1.75 -12.60
CA PRO A 150 -10.43 2.82 -13.51
C PRO A 150 -9.73 2.76 -14.87
N ASP A 151 -8.62 2.01 -15.00
CA ASP A 151 -7.87 1.88 -16.26
C ASP A 151 -8.71 1.31 -17.41
N SER A 152 -9.74 0.51 -17.09
CA SER A 152 -10.65 -0.06 -18.09
C SER A 152 -11.58 0.98 -18.73
N LYS A 153 -11.71 2.17 -18.15
CA LYS A 153 -12.66 3.21 -18.58
C LYS A 153 -12.02 4.38 -19.32
N ILE A 154 -10.70 4.40 -19.50
CA ILE A 154 -10.03 5.46 -20.29
C ILE A 154 -10.21 5.15 -21.77
N ASN A 155 -11.41 5.42 -22.29
CA ASN A 155 -11.63 5.61 -23.71
C ASN A 155 -10.82 6.84 -24.14
N SER A 156 -9.88 6.67 -25.06
CA SER A 156 -8.95 7.72 -25.52
C SER A 156 -9.62 8.95 -26.16
N LYS A 157 -10.96 8.95 -26.30
CA LYS A 157 -11.74 9.99 -26.98
C LYS A 157 -12.09 11.20 -26.10
N THR A 158 -11.87 11.15 -24.79
CA THR A 158 -12.10 12.30 -23.89
C THR A 158 -10.92 12.52 -22.97
N LYS A 159 -9.73 12.76 -23.55
CA LYS A 159 -8.70 13.51 -22.84
C LYS A 159 -9.21 14.94 -22.68
N LEU A 160 -9.84 15.23 -21.54
CA LEU A 160 -10.03 16.61 -21.12
C LEU A 160 -8.64 17.23 -20.97
N PRO A 161 -8.40 18.43 -21.53
CA PRO A 161 -7.11 19.10 -21.36
C PRO A 161 -6.87 19.30 -19.87
N LEU A 162 -5.79 18.70 -19.37
CA LEU A 162 -5.31 18.94 -18.03
C LEU A 162 -4.92 20.42 -17.96
N VAL A 163 -5.69 21.19 -17.18
CA VAL A 163 -5.31 22.48 -16.59
C VAL A 163 -4.65 23.46 -17.58
N GLY A 164 -5.48 24.33 -18.16
CA GLY A 164 -5.09 25.69 -18.52
C GLY A 164 -4.02 25.83 -19.61
N SER A 165 -4.25 25.30 -20.81
CA SER A 165 -3.70 25.97 -21.99
C SER A 165 -4.46 27.29 -22.14
N ASN A 166 -3.92 28.36 -21.57
CA ASN A 166 -4.36 29.73 -21.85
C ASN A 166 -4.09 30.04 -23.34
N SER A 167 -4.98 29.56 -24.20
CA SER A 167 -5.14 30.14 -25.53
C SER A 167 -5.79 31.50 -25.31
N CYS A 168 -4.95 32.50 -25.04
CA CYS A 168 -5.29 33.90 -25.11
C CYS A 168 -5.76 34.18 -26.54
N ASN A 169 -7.06 34.03 -26.78
CA ASN A 169 -7.71 34.56 -27.95
C ASN A 169 -7.49 36.07 -27.90
N LYS A 170 -6.64 36.56 -28.82
CA LYS A 170 -6.69 37.97 -29.23
C LYS A 170 -8.12 38.20 -29.76
N ALA A 171 -9.00 38.66 -28.88
CA ALA A 171 -10.21 39.34 -29.29
C ALA A 171 -9.75 40.60 -30.03
N THR A 172 -9.79 40.55 -31.35
CA THR A 172 -9.86 41.73 -32.19
C THR A 172 -11.12 42.49 -31.76
N ALA A 173 -10.92 43.55 -31.00
CA ALA A 173 -11.97 44.52 -30.73
C ALA A 173 -12.27 45.24 -32.05
N ASP A 174 -13.35 44.84 -32.71
CA ASP A 174 -14.00 45.66 -33.73
C ASP A 174 -14.53 46.92 -33.03
N ILE A 175 -13.80 48.02 -33.17
CA ILE A 175 -14.24 49.34 -32.75
C ILE A 175 -15.16 49.88 -33.85
N PRO A 176 -16.46 50.13 -33.60
CA PRO A 176 -17.30 50.81 -34.57
C PRO A 176 -16.86 52.27 -34.66
N SER A 177 -16.52 52.72 -35.87
CA SER A 177 -16.27 54.13 -36.17
C SER A 177 -17.55 54.93 -35.95
N LEU A 178 -17.54 55.79 -34.92
CA LEU A 178 -18.57 56.80 -34.69
C LEU A 178 -18.43 57.88 -35.77
N ASP A 179 -19.43 57.92 -36.65
CA ASP A 179 -19.58 58.89 -37.72
C ASP A 179 -20.14 60.20 -37.14
N VAL A 180 -19.26 61.14 -36.83
CA VAL A 180 -19.63 62.47 -36.32
C VAL A 180 -19.98 63.36 -37.50
N LYS A 181 -21.27 63.47 -37.82
CA LYS A 181 -21.82 64.52 -38.67
C LYS A 181 -21.78 65.86 -37.93
N THR A 182 -20.98 66.79 -38.44
CA THR A 182 -21.06 68.21 -38.09
C THR A 182 -21.95 68.91 -39.12
N ASN A 183 -22.92 69.69 -38.61
CA ASN A 183 -23.66 70.71 -39.36
C ASN A 183 -22.91 72.04 -39.27
#